data_AF-A0A645GWP0-F1
#
_entry.id   AF-A0A645GWP0-F1
#
_cell.length_a   1.000
_cell.length_b   1.000
_cell.length_c   1.000
_cell.angle_alpha   90.00
_cell.angle_beta   90.00
_cell.angle_gamma   90.00
#
_symmetry.space_group_name_H-M   'P 1'
#
loop_
_entity.id
_entity.type
_entity.pdbx_description
1 polymer ?
#
loop_
_entity_poly.entity_id
_entity_poly.type
_entity_poly.pdbx_seq_one_letter_code
_entity_poly.pdbx_strand_id
1 'polypeptide(L)'
;MTIFPTILIPRYVGIGLITFAGVGLQNAVNVTDGLDGLAAGSVLISLLGALSFLGAEPSVIISIGSAAGICLGFLWHNSYPASVFMGDVGAHFFAGLLLSLCIVSGAFLFIIPIAFIFGLEIISVAIQIISIRCFNKKIFLMSPVHHHFEMLGWKETQIVTRFWIVHAAGMLILMSLLFLLIFLV
;
A
#
# COMPACT_ATOMS: atom_id res chain seq x y z
N MET A 1 20.34 -9.94 -5.32
CA MET A 1 18.91 -9.60 -5.52
C MET A 1 18.85 -8.21 -6.12
N THR A 2 18.06 -8.01 -7.17
CA THR A 2 17.80 -6.69 -7.75
C THR A 2 16.82 -5.92 -6.88
N ILE A 3 17.26 -4.80 -6.30
CA ILE A 3 16.38 -3.87 -5.56
C ILE A 3 15.72 -2.89 -6.53
N PHE A 4 16.48 -2.51 -7.55
CA PHE A 4 16.14 -1.56 -8.58
C PHE A 4 16.77 -2.06 -9.88
N PRO A 5 16.30 -1.64 -11.06
CA PRO A 5 17.06 -1.85 -12.29
C PRO A 5 18.51 -1.41 -12.03
N THR A 6 19.47 -2.29 -12.34
CA THR A 6 20.93 -2.13 -12.14
C THR A 6 21.47 -2.20 -10.70
N ILE A 7 20.66 -2.08 -9.64
CA ILE A 7 21.15 -2.16 -8.25
C ILE A 7 21.02 -3.57 -7.68
N LEU A 8 22.17 -4.24 -7.55
CA LEU A 8 22.29 -5.54 -6.91
C LEU A 8 22.77 -5.41 -5.48
N ILE A 9 22.12 -6.16 -4.59
CA ILE A 9 22.56 -6.31 -3.20
C ILE A 9 22.88 -7.76 -2.83
N PRO A 10 23.74 -7.95 -1.81
CA PRO A 10 24.03 -9.28 -1.27
C PRO A 10 22.77 -10.02 -0.85
N ARG A 11 22.74 -11.33 -1.09
CA ARG A 11 21.54 -12.17 -0.89
C ARG A 11 20.97 -12.05 0.53
N TYR A 12 21.82 -12.11 1.56
CA TYR A 12 21.36 -12.07 2.95
C TYR A 12 20.77 -10.71 3.34
N VAL A 13 21.33 -9.62 2.82
CA VAL A 13 20.76 -8.27 2.99
C VAL A 13 19.39 -8.19 2.31
N GLY A 14 19.25 -8.80 1.13
CA GLY A 14 17.99 -8.82 0.39
C GLY A 14 16.89 -9.58 1.11
N ILE A 15 17.23 -10.72 1.72
CA ILE A 15 16.29 -11.46 2.56
C ILE A 15 15.83 -10.59 3.73
N GLY A 16 16.74 -9.95 4.46
CA GLY A 16 16.38 -9.07 5.58
C GLY A 16 15.46 -7.92 5.16
N LEU A 17 15.75 -7.27 4.03
CA LEU A 17 14.94 -6.17 3.48
C LEU A 17 13.56 -6.64 3.03
N ILE A 18 13.46 -7.78 2.33
CA ILE A 18 12.17 -8.34 1.92
C ILE A 18 11.35 -8.72 3.15
N THR A 19 11.95 -9.35 4.15
CA THR A 19 11.23 -9.74 5.38
C THR A 19 10.71 -8.49 6.10
N PHE A 20 11.55 -7.47 6.26
CA PHE A 20 11.14 -6.22 6.88
C PHE A 20 10.01 -5.53 6.10
N ALA A 21 10.16 -5.40 4.77
CA ALA A 21 9.15 -4.77 3.91
C ALA A 21 7.85 -5.59 3.86
N GLY A 22 7.93 -6.92 3.85
CA GLY A 22 6.79 -7.82 3.84
C GLY A 22 5.98 -7.74 5.13
N VAL A 23 6.63 -7.86 6.28
CA VAL A 23 5.97 -7.71 7.58
C VAL A 23 5.42 -6.29 7.73
N GLY A 24 6.20 -5.27 7.36
CA GLY A 24 5.77 -3.88 7.40
C GLY A 24 4.53 -3.62 6.54
N LEU A 25 4.51 -4.08 5.30
CA LEU A 25 3.39 -3.92 4.37
C LEU A 25 2.15 -4.70 4.81
N GLN A 26 2.31 -5.92 5.33
CA GLN A 26 1.21 -6.72 5.88
C GLN A 26 0.49 -5.98 7.01
N ASN A 27 1.24 -5.38 7.93
CA ASN A 27 0.67 -4.55 8.99
C ASN A 27 0.10 -3.24 8.43
N ALA A 28 0.75 -2.62 7.43
CA ALA A 28 0.29 -1.38 6.84
C ALA A 28 -1.07 -1.53 6.14
N VAL A 29 -1.26 -2.58 5.34
CA VAL A 29 -2.54 -2.87 4.68
C VAL A 29 -3.61 -3.23 5.72
N ASN A 30 -3.26 -4.04 6.72
CA ASN A 30 -4.19 -4.42 7.80
C ASN A 30 -4.68 -3.22 8.60
N VAL A 31 -3.77 -2.33 8.99
CA VAL A 31 -4.10 -1.09 9.70
C VAL A 31 -4.93 -0.13 8.83
N THR A 32 -4.80 -0.19 7.50
CA THR A 32 -5.59 0.62 6.57
C THR A 32 -7.00 0.04 6.32
N ASP A 33 -7.22 -1.22 6.65
CA ASP A 33 -8.53 -1.90 6.58
C ASP A 33 -9.45 -1.52 7.75
N GLY A 34 -9.58 -0.21 7.99
CA GLY A 34 -10.39 0.37 9.08
C GLY A 34 -11.71 1.00 8.61
N LEU A 35 -11.90 1.16 7.29
CA LEU A 35 -13.10 1.73 6.67
C LEU A 35 -13.49 0.96 5.40
N ASP A 36 -14.79 0.93 5.12
CA ASP A 36 -15.42 0.21 4.02
C ASP A 36 -14.86 0.65 2.66
N GLY A 37 -14.15 -0.25 1.99
CA GLY A 37 -13.52 -0.01 0.69
C GLY A 37 -12.19 0.74 0.73
N LEU A 38 -11.70 1.22 1.89
CA LEU A 38 -10.46 1.98 1.95
C LEU A 38 -9.25 1.16 1.48
N ALA A 39 -9.02 0.01 2.11
CA ALA A 39 -7.88 -0.85 1.79
C ALA A 39 -8.02 -1.47 0.40
N ALA A 40 -9.16 -2.10 0.10
CA ALA A 40 -9.40 -2.75 -1.19
C ALA A 40 -9.35 -1.75 -2.36
N GLY A 41 -9.99 -0.58 -2.26
CA GLY A 41 -9.91 0.42 -3.32
C GLY A 41 -8.49 0.95 -3.53
N SER A 42 -7.72 1.09 -2.45
CA SER A 42 -6.30 1.47 -2.54
C SER A 42 -5.47 0.37 -3.22
N VAL A 43 -5.71 -0.91 -2.92
CA VAL A 43 -5.08 -2.04 -3.60
C VAL A 43 -5.42 -2.04 -5.10
N LEU A 44 -6.67 -1.78 -5.47
CA LEU A 44 -7.06 -1.70 -6.88
C LEU A 44 -6.29 -0.59 -7.62
N ILE A 45 -6.17 0.59 -7.02
CA ILE A 45 -5.37 1.70 -7.57
C ILE A 45 -3.90 1.31 -7.68
N SER A 46 -3.34 0.65 -6.66
CA SER A 46 -1.99 0.11 -6.65
C SER A 46 -1.75 -0.86 -7.82
N LEU A 47 -2.70 -1.76 -8.09
CA LEU A 47 -2.64 -2.74 -9.16
C LEU A 47 -2.73 -2.09 -10.55
N LEU A 48 -3.63 -1.12 -10.72
CA LEU A 48 -3.74 -0.37 -11.97
C LEU A 48 -2.47 0.45 -12.25
N GLY A 49 -1.88 1.06 -11.22
CA GLY A 49 -0.58 1.73 -11.32
C GLY A 49 0.56 0.75 -11.65
N ALA A 50 0.54 -0.45 -11.05
CA ALA A 50 1.52 -1.49 -11.32
C ALA A 50 1.51 -1.95 -12.79
N LEU A 51 0.36 -1.96 -13.48
CA LEU A 51 0.30 -2.29 -14.92
C LEU A 51 1.20 -1.37 -15.75
N SER A 52 1.23 -0.08 -15.44
CA SER A 52 1.99 0.90 -16.22
C SER A 52 3.51 0.73 -16.11
N PHE A 53 4.01 0.12 -15.03
CA PHE A 53 5.45 0.09 -14.73
C PHE A 53 6.04 -1.31 -14.53
N LEU A 54 5.24 -2.29 -14.12
CA LEU A 54 5.67 -3.67 -13.90
C LEU A 54 5.22 -4.61 -15.04
N GLY A 55 4.28 -4.18 -15.88
CA GLY A 55 3.64 -4.98 -16.93
C GLY A 55 4.49 -5.22 -18.18
N ALA A 56 5.78 -5.49 -18.04
CA ALA A 56 6.64 -5.84 -19.18
C ALA A 56 6.41 -7.30 -19.64
N GLU A 57 6.24 -8.22 -18.68
CA GLU A 57 6.09 -9.65 -18.93
C GLU A 57 4.61 -10.06 -18.94
N PRO A 58 4.16 -10.89 -19.91
CA PRO A 58 2.76 -11.34 -19.97
C PRO A 58 2.28 -12.02 -18.69
N SER A 59 3.14 -12.78 -18.01
CA SER A 59 2.82 -13.44 -16.74
C SER A 59 2.50 -12.45 -15.63
N VAL A 60 3.21 -11.32 -15.56
CA VAL A 60 2.97 -10.24 -14.60
C VAL A 60 1.68 -9.50 -14.94
N ILE A 61 1.44 -9.18 -16.21
CA ILE A 61 0.19 -8.54 -16.66
C ILE A 61 -1.02 -9.39 -16.27
N ILE A 62 -0.99 -10.70 -16.56
CA ILE A 62 -2.07 -11.63 -16.22
C ILE A 62 -2.27 -11.68 -14.71
N SER A 63 -1.19 -11.75 -13.93
CA SER A 63 -1.27 -11.78 -12.46
C SER A 63 -1.91 -10.51 -11.90
N ILE A 64 -1.55 -9.33 -12.43
CA ILE A 64 -2.15 -8.06 -12.03
C ILE A 64 -3.64 -8.01 -12.41
N GLY A 65 -3.99 -8.45 -13.63
CA GLY A 65 -5.38 -8.52 -14.09
C GLY A 65 -6.24 -9.43 -13.21
N SER A 66 -5.74 -10.62 -12.85
CA SER A 66 -6.41 -11.53 -11.93
C SER A 66 -6.56 -10.92 -10.53
N ALA A 67 -5.51 -10.28 -10.01
CA ALA A 67 -5.55 -9.60 -8.72
C ALA A 67 -6.57 -8.46 -8.70
N ALA A 68 -6.65 -7.68 -9.79
CA ALA A 68 -7.63 -6.61 -9.94
C ALA A 68 -9.06 -7.19 -9.99
N GLY A 69 -9.26 -8.34 -10.64
CA GLY A 69 -10.53 -9.07 -10.64
C GLY A 69 -10.96 -9.53 -9.24
N ILE A 70 -10.05 -10.10 -8.46
CA ILE A 70 -10.29 -10.47 -7.05
C ILE A 70 -10.68 -9.23 -6.24
N CYS A 71 -9.92 -8.14 -6.42
CA CYS A 71 -10.14 -6.90 -5.70
C CYS A 71 -11.49 -6.25 -6.05
N LEU A 72 -11.86 -6.21 -7.34
CA LEU A 72 -13.15 -5.68 -7.81
C LEU A 72 -14.32 -6.52 -7.30
N GLY A 73 -14.20 -7.86 -7.35
CA GLY A 73 -15.21 -8.76 -6.81
C GLY A 73 -15.40 -8.58 -5.30
N PHE A 74 -14.32 -8.40 -4.55
CA PHE A 74 -14.40 -8.09 -3.13
C PHE A 74 -14.99 -6.70 -2.86
N LEU A 75 -14.55 -5.67 -3.59
CA LEU A 75 -15.01 -4.29 -3.43
C LEU A 75 -16.52 -4.15 -3.67
N TRP A 76 -17.10 -4.98 -4.54
CA TRP A 76 -18.56 -5.05 -4.74
C TRP A 76 -19.31 -5.33 -3.43
N HIS A 77 -18.72 -6.15 -2.54
CA HIS A 77 -19.30 -6.52 -1.26
C HIS A 77 -18.80 -5.69 -0.08
N ASN A 78 -17.64 -5.04 -0.23
CA ASN A 78 -16.96 -4.27 0.81
C ASN A 78 -17.16 -2.76 0.70
N SER A 79 -17.65 -2.25 -0.43
CA SER A 79 -17.99 -0.82 -0.57
C SER A 79 -19.09 -0.44 0.41
N TYR A 80 -19.00 0.78 0.96
CA TYR A 80 -19.94 1.26 1.96
C TYR A 80 -21.40 1.20 1.50
N PRO A 81 -22.34 0.67 2.31
CA PRO A 81 -22.10 -0.07 3.56
C PRO A 81 -21.67 -1.52 3.31
N ALA A 82 -20.57 -1.95 3.94
CA ALA A 82 -20.00 -3.27 3.70
C ALA A 82 -20.89 -4.43 4.17
N SER A 83 -20.96 -5.46 3.34
CA SER A 83 -21.57 -6.76 3.65
C SER A 83 -20.53 -7.83 4.02
N VAL A 84 -19.28 -7.64 3.59
CA VAL A 84 -18.15 -8.53 3.85
C VAL A 84 -16.94 -7.70 4.24
N PHE A 85 -16.30 -8.07 5.35
CA PHE A 85 -15.06 -7.47 5.84
C PHE A 85 -13.84 -8.26 5.34
N MET A 86 -12.73 -7.57 5.07
CA MET A 86 -11.51 -8.17 4.54
C MET A 86 -10.82 -9.03 5.61
N GLY A 87 -10.65 -8.46 6.81
CA GLY A 87 -9.98 -9.11 7.93
C GLY A 87 -8.50 -9.39 7.65
N ASP A 88 -7.82 -9.98 8.63
CA ASP A 88 -6.37 -10.20 8.56
C ASP A 88 -5.95 -11.07 7.37
N VAL A 89 -6.78 -12.06 7.02
CA VAL A 89 -6.52 -12.96 5.89
C VAL A 89 -6.46 -12.19 4.57
N GLY A 90 -7.45 -11.34 4.30
CA GLY A 90 -7.49 -10.56 3.06
C GLY A 90 -6.40 -9.49 3.03
N ALA A 91 -6.17 -8.80 4.16
CA ALA A 91 -5.17 -7.75 4.24
C ALA A 91 -3.75 -8.27 4.00
N HIS A 92 -3.40 -9.39 4.65
CA HIS A 92 -2.09 -10.02 4.44
C HIS A 92 -1.94 -10.62 3.04
N PHE A 93 -3.02 -11.19 2.48
CA PHE A 93 -3.04 -11.65 1.10
C PHE A 93 -2.73 -10.51 0.12
N PHE A 94 -3.43 -9.39 0.20
CA PHE A 94 -3.19 -8.26 -0.70
C PHE A 94 -1.81 -7.63 -0.53
N ALA A 95 -1.31 -7.52 0.71
CA ALA A 95 0.06 -7.08 0.97
C ALA A 95 1.10 -7.99 0.32
N GLY A 96 0.97 -9.31 0.51
CA GLY A 96 1.86 -10.30 -0.10
C GLY A 96 1.79 -10.29 -1.63
N LEU A 97 0.59 -10.10 -2.18
CA LEU A 97 0.36 -9.99 -3.61
C LEU A 97 1.10 -8.78 -4.20
N LEU A 98 0.91 -7.58 -3.63
CA LEU A 98 1.59 -6.36 -4.12
C LEU A 98 3.11 -6.46 -4.04
N LEU A 99 3.63 -7.00 -2.92
CA LEU A 99 5.08 -7.17 -2.74
C LEU A 99 5.65 -8.21 -3.71
N SER A 100 4.96 -9.34 -3.91
CA SER A 100 5.43 -10.40 -4.80
C SER A 100 5.49 -9.94 -6.26
N LEU A 101 4.53 -9.14 -6.72
CA LEU A 101 4.57 -8.49 -8.04
C LEU A 101 5.83 -7.63 -8.20
N CYS A 102 6.16 -6.79 -7.22
CA CYS A 102 7.36 -5.96 -7.27
C CYS A 102 8.66 -6.79 -7.30
N ILE A 103 8.72 -7.88 -6.54
CA ILE A 103 9.91 -8.75 -6.47
C ILE A 103 10.09 -9.54 -7.77
N VAL A 104 9.03 -10.15 -8.30
CA VAL A 104 9.09 -10.95 -9.52
C VAL A 104 9.44 -10.08 -10.74
N SER A 105 8.98 -8.83 -10.77
CA SER A 105 9.37 -7.85 -11.79
C SER A 105 10.78 -7.27 -11.59
N GLY A 106 11.54 -7.71 -10.59
CA GLY A 106 12.89 -7.20 -10.32
C GLY A 106 12.94 -5.74 -9.88
N ALA A 107 11.80 -5.19 -9.43
CA ALA A 107 11.56 -3.78 -9.20
C ALA A 107 11.13 -3.53 -7.74
N PHE A 108 11.85 -4.10 -6.77
CA PHE A 108 11.48 -4.07 -5.35
C PHE A 108 11.16 -2.66 -4.81
N LEU A 109 11.95 -1.62 -5.17
CA LEU A 109 11.68 -0.24 -4.69
C LEU A 109 10.33 0.32 -5.15
N PHE A 110 9.71 -0.24 -6.18
CA PHE A 110 8.39 0.18 -6.65
C PHE A 110 7.30 -0.11 -5.61
N ILE A 111 7.59 -0.92 -4.58
CA ILE A 111 6.66 -1.07 -3.46
C ILE A 111 6.40 0.24 -2.72
N ILE A 112 7.34 1.20 -2.73
CA ILE A 112 7.18 2.50 -2.07
C ILE A 112 6.02 3.31 -2.68
N PRO A 113 6.02 3.61 -4.00
CA PRO A 113 4.87 4.26 -4.62
C PRO A 113 3.60 3.40 -4.60
N ILE A 114 3.73 2.11 -4.89
CA ILE A 114 2.58 1.17 -4.92
C ILE A 114 1.91 1.14 -3.55
N ALA A 115 2.65 1.20 -2.46
CA ALA A 115 2.09 1.17 -1.12
C ALA A 115 1.87 2.55 -0.48
N PHE A 116 1.81 3.64 -1.26
CA PHE A 116 1.91 4.99 -0.73
C PHE A 116 0.95 5.30 0.44
N ILE A 117 -0.34 5.01 0.30
CA ILE A 117 -1.32 5.31 1.37
C ILE A 117 -1.16 4.38 2.57
N PHE A 118 -0.86 3.09 2.35
CA PHE A 118 -0.56 2.14 3.41
C PHE A 118 0.67 2.59 4.22
N GLY A 119 1.68 3.12 3.53
CA GLY A 119 2.84 3.75 4.13
C GLY A 119 2.47 4.94 5.03
N LEU A 120 1.62 5.85 4.56
CA LEU A 120 1.14 6.97 5.38
C LEU A 120 0.39 6.51 6.62
N GLU A 121 -0.47 5.51 6.49
CA GLU A 121 -1.25 4.95 7.59
C GLU A 121 -0.35 4.33 8.67
N ILE A 122 0.58 3.45 8.29
CA ILE A 122 1.48 2.81 9.26
C ILE A 122 2.48 3.80 9.87
N ILE A 123 2.95 4.80 9.10
CA ILE A 123 3.80 5.88 9.61
C ILE A 123 3.03 6.72 10.64
N SER A 124 1.74 7.00 10.41
CA SER A 124 0.92 7.72 11.38
C SER A 124 0.81 6.98 12.72
N VAL A 125 0.66 5.65 12.68
CA VAL A 125 0.65 4.80 13.88
C VAL A 125 2.00 4.82 14.58
N ALA A 126 3.11 4.66 13.84
CA ALA A 126 4.45 4.70 14.41
C ALA A 126 4.74 6.04 15.10
N ILE A 127 4.44 7.16 14.42
CA ILE A 127 4.59 8.52 14.96
C ILE A 127 3.77 8.68 16.24
N GLN A 128 2.51 8.24 16.24
CA GLN A 128 1.63 8.35 17.40
C GLN A 128 2.15 7.53 18.60
N ILE A 129 2.59 6.28 18.38
CA ILE A 129 3.13 5.42 19.43
C ILE A 129 4.41 6.03 20.01
N ILE A 130 5.34 6.48 19.16
CA ILE A 130 6.59 7.12 19.60
C ILE A 130 6.25 8.37 20.41
N SER A 131 5.31 9.20 19.97
CA SER A 131 4.98 10.43 20.67
C SER A 131 4.35 10.20 22.04
N ILE A 132 3.46 9.22 22.15
CA ILE A 132 2.86 8.86 23.44
C ILE A 132 3.92 8.29 24.38
N ARG A 133 4.82 7.42 23.90
CA ARG A 133 5.84 6.77 24.74
C ARG A 133 6.99 7.70 25.14
N CYS A 134 7.44 8.57 24.25
CA CYS A 134 8.59 9.45 24.50
C CYS A 134 8.19 10.81 25.08
N PHE A 135 7.03 11.35 24.69
CA PHE A 135 6.63 12.71 25.04
C PHE A 135 5.31 12.78 25.83
N ASN A 136 4.64 11.65 26.08
CA ASN A 136 3.33 11.58 26.75
C ASN A 136 2.27 12.49 26.10
N LYS A 137 2.37 12.70 24.78
CA LYS A 137 1.48 13.57 24.02
C LYS A 137 1.00 12.87 22.75
N LYS A 138 -0.28 13.01 22.44
CA LYS A 138 -0.86 12.57 21.15
C LYS A 138 -0.58 13.61 20.07
N ILE A 139 -0.26 13.16 18.85
CA ILE A 139 -0.09 14.02 17.67
C ILE A 139 -1.40 14.06 16.88
N PHE A 140 -1.95 12.89 16.58
CA PHE A 140 -3.27 12.75 15.97
C PHE A 140 -4.34 12.54 17.06
N LEU A 141 -5.57 12.96 16.78
CA LEU A 141 -6.73 12.66 17.65
C LEU A 141 -6.88 11.14 17.86
N MET A 142 -6.71 10.39 16.77
CA MET A 142 -6.64 8.92 16.73
C MET A 142 -5.71 8.51 15.60
N SER A 143 -5.02 7.38 15.75
CA SER A 143 -4.26 6.75 14.67
C SER A 143 -4.83 5.36 14.45
N PRO A 144 -4.99 4.91 13.19
CA PRO A 144 -4.38 5.43 11.97
C PRO A 144 -5.04 6.72 11.44
N VAL A 145 -4.47 7.35 10.42
CA VAL A 145 -4.81 8.73 10.06
C VAL A 145 -6.22 8.85 9.48
N HIS A 146 -6.82 7.79 8.92
CA HIS A 146 -8.24 7.83 8.55
C HIS A 146 -9.16 8.08 9.77
N HIS A 147 -8.90 7.43 10.92
CA HIS A 147 -9.66 7.67 12.16
C HIS A 147 -9.45 9.09 12.71
N HIS A 148 -8.29 9.71 12.46
CA HIS A 148 -8.10 11.12 12.78
C HIS A 148 -9.14 12.00 12.07
N PHE A 149 -9.40 11.75 10.79
CA PHE A 149 -10.40 12.50 10.02
C PHE A 149 -11.84 12.18 10.44
N GLU A 150 -12.13 10.94 10.87
CA GLU A 150 -13.42 10.61 11.47
C GLU A 150 -13.67 11.41 12.76
N MET A 151 -12.66 11.53 13.62
CA MET A 151 -12.73 12.33 14.85
C MET A 151 -12.86 13.84 14.58
N LEU A 152 -12.51 14.29 13.37
CA LEU A 152 -12.78 15.65 12.89
C LEU A 152 -14.20 15.81 12.30
N GLY A 153 -15.00 14.75 12.28
CA GLY A 153 -16.38 14.75 11.80
C GLY A 153 -16.54 14.50 10.31
N TRP A 154 -15.52 13.98 9.61
CA TRP A 154 -15.66 13.60 8.20
C TRP A 154 -16.46 12.31 8.08
N LYS A 155 -17.29 12.21 7.05
CA LYS A 155 -18.02 10.97 6.74
C LYS A 155 -17.04 9.92 6.22
N GLU A 156 -17.26 8.65 6.55
CA GLU A 156 -16.46 7.53 6.07
C GLU A 156 -16.27 7.52 4.55
N THR A 157 -17.35 7.61 3.77
CA THR A 157 -17.29 7.65 2.30
C THR A 157 -16.48 8.85 1.76
N GLN A 158 -16.51 9.98 2.46
CA GLN A 158 -15.69 11.15 2.14
C GLN A 158 -14.21 10.88 2.42
N ILE A 159 -13.87 10.17 3.50
CA ILE A 159 -12.49 9.82 3.83
C ILE A 159 -11.96 8.84 2.79
N VAL A 160 -12.70 7.76 2.52
CA VAL A 160 -12.34 6.71 1.55
C VAL A 160 -12.04 7.30 0.18
N THR A 161 -12.97 8.09 -0.38
CA THR A 161 -12.80 8.70 -1.70
C THR A 161 -11.62 9.69 -1.76
N ARG A 162 -11.41 10.49 -0.71
CA ARG A 162 -10.26 11.42 -0.64
C ARG A 162 -8.94 10.68 -0.51
N PHE A 163 -8.91 9.61 0.27
CA PHE A 163 -7.71 8.80 0.47
C PHE A 163 -7.32 8.07 -0.82
N TRP A 164 -8.30 7.62 -1.61
CA TRP A 164 -8.04 7.10 -2.96
C TRP A 164 -7.41 8.14 -3.88
N ILE A 165 -7.90 9.39 -3.87
CA ILE A 165 -7.32 10.49 -4.67
C ILE A 165 -5.88 10.78 -4.22
N VAL A 166 -5.65 10.89 -2.90
CA VAL A 166 -4.32 11.10 -2.33
C VAL A 166 -3.39 9.94 -2.66
N HIS A 167 -3.90 8.70 -2.59
CA HIS A 167 -3.14 7.51 -2.93
C HIS A 167 -2.68 7.52 -4.39
N ALA A 168 -3.62 7.73 -5.32
CA ALA A 168 -3.32 7.79 -6.74
C ALA A 168 -2.32 8.90 -7.07
N ALA A 169 -2.52 10.11 -6.53
CA ALA A 169 -1.62 11.24 -6.76
C ALA A 169 -0.22 10.98 -6.19
N GLY A 170 -0.12 10.53 -4.95
CA GLY A 170 1.16 10.24 -4.31
C GLY A 170 1.90 9.09 -4.97
N MET A 171 1.19 8.04 -5.38
CA MET A 171 1.73 6.95 -6.19
C MET A 171 2.31 7.50 -7.50
N LEU A 172 1.54 8.25 -8.30
CA LEU A 172 2.02 8.79 -9.59
C LEU A 172 3.24 9.70 -9.43
N ILE A 173 3.26 10.58 -8.42
CA ILE A 173 4.40 11.46 -8.15
C ILE A 173 5.64 10.64 -7.82
N LEU A 174 5.53 9.69 -6.88
CA LEU A 174 6.67 8.86 -6.46
C LEU A 174 7.13 7.93 -7.59
N MET A 175 6.23 7.38 -8.39
CA MET A 175 6.59 6.58 -9.57
C MET A 175 7.34 7.43 -10.59
N SER A 176 6.90 8.67 -10.84
CA SER A 176 7.60 9.57 -11.77
C SER A 176 9.01 9.91 -11.28
N LEU A 177 9.16 10.21 -9.98
CA LEU A 177 10.48 10.48 -9.38
C LEU A 177 11.39 9.27 -9.45
N LEU A 178 10.86 8.08 -9.14
CA LEU A 178 11.60 6.84 -9.18
C LEU A 178 12.01 6.49 -10.62
N PHE A 179 11.11 6.70 -11.59
CA PHE A 179 11.42 6.51 -13.01
C PHE A 179 12.53 7.45 -13.48
N LEU A 180 12.48 8.74 -13.13
CA LEU A 180 13.55 9.69 -13.43
C LEU A 180 14.90 9.23 -12.87
N LEU A 181 14.92 8.67 -11.65
CA LEU A 181 16.13 8.12 -11.04
C LEU A 181 16.74 6.98 -11.87
N ILE A 182 15.92 6.14 -12.53
CA ILE A 182 16.41 5.05 -13.41
C ILE A 182 17.19 5.61 -14.60
N PHE A 183 16.76 6.73 -15.19
CA PHE A 183 17.46 7.31 -16.35
C PHE A 183 18.72 8.09 -15.97
N LEU A 184 18.85 8.49 -14.70
CA LEU A 184 19.98 9.27 -14.21
C LEU A 184 21.14 8.41 -13.69
N VAL A 185 20.93 7.10 -13.49
CA VAL A 185 21.91 6.13 -12.96
C VAL A 185 22.26 5.09 -14.01
#